data_AF-A0A0Q4BBF4-F1
#
_entry.id   AF-A0A0Q4BBF4-F1
#
_cell.length_a   1.000
_cell.length_b   1.000
_cell.length_c   1.000
_cell.angle_alpha   90.00
_cell.angle_beta   90.00
_cell.angle_gamma   90.00
#
_symmetry.space_group_name_H-M   'P 1'
#
loop_
_entity.id
_entity.type
_entity.pdbx_description
1 polymer ?
#
loop_
_entity_poly.entity_id
_entity_poly.type
_entity_poly.pdbx_seq_one_letter_code
_entity_poly.pdbx_strand_id
1 'polypeptide(L)' 'MTFFLPHSPKAESLLSWLHDSTELRVDRMPEGTMVDLRCRESDHSIIVRRLIEAGGRPS' A
#
# COMPACT_ATOMS: atom_id res chain seq x y z
N MET A 1 6.59 -3.95 6.20
CA MET A 1 5.29 -4.20 6.88
C MET A 1 4.30 -4.57 5.80
N THR A 2 3.52 -5.61 6.04
CA THR A 2 2.71 -6.27 5.02
C THR A 2 1.27 -5.78 5.07
N PHE A 3 0.75 -5.33 3.93
CA PHE A 3 -0.64 -4.90 3.78
C PHE A 3 -1.27 -5.57 2.57
N PHE A 4 -2.54 -5.94 2.70
CA PHE A 4 -3.38 -6.34 1.59
C PHE A 4 -4.27 -5.17 1.16
N LEU A 5 -4.26 -4.84 -0.12
CA LEU A 5 -5.13 -3.84 -0.75
C LEU A 5 -6.12 -4.53 -1.71
N PRO A 6 -7.44 -4.39 -1.50
CA PRO A 6 -8.40 -4.89 -2.48
C PRO A 6 -8.36 -4.06 -3.77
N HIS A 7 -8.60 -4.71 -4.91
CA HIS A 7 -8.67 -4.04 -6.21
C HIS A 7 -9.75 -2.96 -6.18
N SER A 8 -9.32 -1.71 -6.28
CA SER A 8 -10.20 -0.54 -6.32
C SER A 8 -9.50 0.64 -6.99
N PRO A 9 -10.24 1.59 -7.59
CA PRO A 9 -9.62 2.79 -8.18
C PRO A 9 -8.74 3.56 -7.19
N LYS A 10 -9.13 3.56 -5.91
CA LYS A 10 -8.38 4.22 -4.82
C LYS A 10 -7.10 3.47 -4.47
N ALA A 11 -7.14 2.14 -4.43
CA ALA A 11 -5.95 1.31 -4.20
C ALA A 11 -4.94 1.43 -5.35
N GLU A 12 -5.38 1.40 -6.61
CA GLU A 12 -4.47 1.57 -7.76
C GLU A 12 -3.80 2.95 -7.78
N SER A 13 -4.57 4.01 -7.48
CA SER A 13 -4.01 5.37 -7.36
C SER A 13 -2.97 5.46 -6.24
N LEU A 14 -3.22 4.78 -5.12
CA LEU A 14 -2.28 4.73 -4.00
C LEU A 14 -1.02 3.94 -4.34
N LEU A 15 -1.14 2.80 -5.03
CA LEU A 15 -0.01 1.99 -5.47
C LEU A 15 0.91 2.78 -6.42
N SER A 16 0.33 3.54 -7.34
CA SER A 16 1.11 4.44 -8.22
C SER A 16 1.88 5.47 -7.41
N TRP A 17 1.22 6.14 -6.45
CA TRP A 17 1.88 7.14 -5.59
C TRP A 17 2.98 6.53 -4.71
N LEU A 18 2.76 5.32 -4.19
CA LEU A 18 3.72 4.58 -3.36
C LEU A 18 4.96 4.18 -4.16
N HIS A 19 4.78 3.73 -5.40
CA HIS A 19 5.88 3.38 -6.30
C HIS A 19 6.81 4.57 -6.58
N ASP A 20 6.23 5.78 -6.67
CA ASP A 20 7.01 7.00 -6.93
C ASP A 20 7.72 7.56 -5.68
N SER A 21 7.26 7.19 -4.48
CA SER A 21 7.69 7.83 -3.22
C SER A 21 8.53 6.93 -2.31
N THR A 22 8.49 5.60 -2.49
CA THR A 22 9.04 4.64 -1.52
C THR A 22 9.55 3.36 -2.19
N GLU A 23 10.52 2.68 -1.58
CA GLU A 23 10.89 1.31 -1.98
C GLU A 23 9.78 0.34 -1.56
N LEU A 24 8.93 -0.05 -2.52
CA LEU A 24 7.87 -1.03 -2.32
C LEU A 24 8.20 -2.37 -2.97
N ARG A 25 7.82 -3.46 -2.29
CA ARG A 25 7.58 -4.74 -2.95
C ARG A 25 6.08 -4.95 -3.09
N VAL A 26 5.64 -5.15 -4.32
CA VAL A 26 4.23 -5.32 -4.67
C VAL A 26 4.07 -6.70 -5.30
N ASP A 27 3.15 -7.50 -4.77
CA ASP A 27 2.74 -8.78 -5.33
C ASP A 27 1.26 -8.71 -5.73
N ARG A 28 0.96 -8.90 -7.01
CA ARG A 28 -0.40 -8.77 -7.54
C ARG A 28 -1.07 -10.14 -7.57
N MET A 29 -2.19 -10.24 -6.88
CA MET A 29 -3.01 -11.44 -6.76
C MET A 29 -4.39 -11.22 -7.43
N PRO A 30 -5.12 -12.29 -7.79
CA PRO A 30 -6.47 -12.16 -8.36
C PRO A 30 -7.44 -11.36 -7.48
N GLU A 31 -7.34 -11.51 -6.16
CA GLU A 31 -8.20 -10.87 -5.16
C GLU A 31 -7.77 -9.44 -4.77
N GLY A 32 -6.52 -9.06 -5.05
CA GLY A 32 -5.99 -7.77 -4.65
C GLY A 32 -4.48 -7.67 -4.81
N THR A 33 -3.87 -6.78 -4.05
CA THR A 33 -2.44 -6.51 -4.11
C THR A 33 -1.83 -6.59 -2.73
N MET A 34 -0.77 -7.38 -2.61
CA MET A 34 0.06 -7.50 -1.43
C MET A 34 1.18 -6.46 -1.51
N VAL A 35 1.27 -5.61 -0.49
CA VAL A 35 2.29 -4.56 -0.36
C VAL A 35 3.18 -4.85 0.83
N ASP A 36 4.47 -5.09 0.60
CA ASP A 36 5.48 -5.00 1.65
C ASP A 36 6.10 -3.60 1.62
N LEU A 37 5.71 -2.81 2.62
CA LEU A 37 6.14 -1.43 2.80
C LEU A 37 7.47 -1.36 3.53
N ARG A 38 8.47 -0.77 2.88
CA ARG A 38 9.70 -0.30 3.50
C ARG A 38 9.74 1.23 3.41
N CYS A 39 9.42 1.89 4.51
CA CYS A 39 9.43 3.35 4.60
C CYS A 39 10.24 3.84 5.81
N ARG A 40 10.61 5.12 5.79
CA ARG A 40 11.19 5.78 6.97
C ARG A 40 10.12 5.91 8.06
N GLU A 41 10.55 5.94 9.31
CA GLU A 41 9.64 6.08 10.47
C GLU A 41 8.81 7.37 10.41
N SER A 42 9.39 8.46 9.89
CA SER A 42 8.70 9.74 9.69
C SER A 42 7.49 9.65 8.75
N ASP A 43 7.56 8.77 7.75
CA ASP A 43 6.55 8.66 6.69
C ASP A 43 5.51 7.58 7.00
N HIS A 44 5.80 6.73 7.98
CA HIS A 44 5.00 5.56 8.34
C HIS A 44 3.54 5.91 8.64
N SER A 45 3.29 6.91 9.49
CA SER A 45 1.92 7.28 9.89
C SER A 45 1.06 7.77 8.72
N ILE A 46 1.66 8.53 7.80
CA ILE A 46 0.99 9.05 6.61
C ILE A 46 0.67 7.91 5.64
N ILE A 47 1.62 7.01 5.41
CA ILE A 47 1.46 5.90 4.47
C ILE A 47 0.41 4.90 5.00
N VAL A 48 0.51 4.51 6.28
CA VAL A 48 -0.45 3.58 6.89
C VAL A 48 -1.86 4.16 6.87
N ARG A 49 -2.03 5.45 7.18
CA ARG A 49 -3.34 6.10 7.09
C ARG A 49 -3.92 6.01 5.68
N ARG A 50 -3.12 6.32 4.65
CA ARG A 50 -3.58 6.24 3.25
C ARG A 50 -3.92 4.81 2.83
N LEU A 51 -3.15 3.82 3.28
CA LEU A 51 -3.45 2.40 3.06
C LEU A 51 -4.81 2.03 3.65
N ILE A 52 -5.08 2.40 4.89
CA ILE A 52 -6.38 2.15 5.55
C ILE A 52 -7.50 2.88 4.81
N GLU A 53 -7.31 4.13 4.41
CA GLU A 53 -8.28 4.91 3.64
C GLU A 53 -8.58 4.29 2.26
N ALA A 54 -7.63 3.57 1.66
CA ALA A 54 -7.81 2.81 0.43
C ALA A 54 -8.46 1.42 0.64
N GLY A 55 -8.88 1.09 1.87
CA GLY A 55 -9.45 -0.21 2.23
C GLY A 55 -8.40 -1.28 2.52
N GLY A 56 -7.14 -0.86 2.64
CA GLY A 56 -6.02 -1.74 2.97
C GLY A 56 -6.08 -2.26 4.40
N ARG A 57 -5.58 -3.47 4.60
CA ARG A 57 -5.61 -4.18 5.88
C ARG A 57 -4.23 -4.77 6.16
N PRO A 58 -3.78 -4.79 7.43
CA PRO A 58 -2.57 -5.54 7.79
C PRO A 58 -2.73 -7.01 7.41
N SER A 59 -1.66 -7.63 6.93
CA SER A 59 -1.60 -9.06 6.59
C SER A 59 -0.45 -9.76 7.30
#